data_AF-A0A4Q2XS94-F1
#
_entry.id   AF-A0A4Q2XS94-F1
#
_cell.length_a   1.000
_cell.length_b   1.000
_cell.length_c   1.000
_cell.angle_alpha   90.00
_cell.angle_beta   90.00
_cell.angle_gamma   90.00
#
_symmetry.space_group_name_H-M   'P 1'
#
loop_
_entity.id
_entity.type
_entity.pdbx_description
1 polymer ?
#
loop_
_entity_poly.entity_id
_entity_poly.type
_entity_poly.pdbx_seq_one_letter_code
_entity_poly.pdbx_strand_id
1 'polypeptide(L)'
;VVGVELRQQRQSLPSAASLQVRATQRQERLNQVELARLSLEEEIAALPPPSAANGNPQTAAAWTSRRDGLTALQQSYDRYYNMLVRVEESAQQLRAVVEAHRAFIHENILWIPSSAPTGRESLQSLGASLQWLVSGVLDPSLIASWWQGVWGAPMLAVLAVLLLVFLFVLRRMGRRRLQVLARMAALPDSKFRLTVAACLWTLLISLPWPALLWLLSLPWRDSTLSTPFSLSLSISLQRAAVALLGLELARQPLRHAGLALAHFHWPVTAVRQLRWQFRHFSAVVLPCVLLGSLFRFSEGTRHDPAERGFLVLQLLAAAWWMHRFWKLGRSQTGLPPRGTARMAWFAARSLSLLIPLTLILLALRGYLYTAEILTERLAATLLAGVAFLLGRALFYRWHALHRRNLRSERARRLREAREAARAAASTAAATSENTPPGAGTTELPLNSPIPEITGSDIDEAGQEMRGLVDIISFILAAAAVWAIWADVLPAAKNLANRPLDSLAALMG
;
A
#
# COMPACT_ATOMS: atom_id res chain seq x y z
N VAL A 1 -18.30 -24.83 9.45
CA VAL A 1 -19.26 -24.12 10.33
C VAL A 1 -18.54 -23.19 11.31
N VAL A 2 -17.60 -23.68 12.13
CA VAL A 2 -16.82 -22.89 13.10
C VAL A 2 -16.15 -21.63 12.53
N GLY A 3 -15.50 -21.70 11.36
CA GLY A 3 -14.83 -20.54 10.76
C GLY A 3 -15.77 -19.45 10.22
N VAL A 4 -17.08 -19.69 10.14
CA VAL A 4 -18.10 -18.70 9.71
C VAL A 4 -18.64 -17.94 10.93
N GLU A 5 -18.91 -18.64 12.02
CA GLU A 5 -19.33 -18.06 13.30
C GLU A 5 -18.25 -17.14 13.87
N LEU A 6 -16.98 -17.54 13.78
CA LEU A 6 -15.83 -16.70 14.14
C LEU A 6 -15.70 -15.45 13.23
N ARG A 7 -16.17 -15.49 11.98
CA ARG A 7 -16.15 -14.33 11.06
C ARG A 7 -17.28 -13.34 11.36
N GLN A 8 -18.50 -13.82 11.60
CA GLN A 8 -19.62 -12.98 12.04
C GLN A 8 -19.32 -12.35 13.41
N GLN A 9 -18.78 -13.12 14.35
CA GLN A 9 -18.31 -12.59 15.63
C GLN A 9 -17.19 -11.56 15.45
N ARG A 10 -16.25 -11.74 14.51
CA ARG A 10 -15.23 -10.72 14.22
C ARG A 10 -15.83 -9.40 13.73
N GLN A 11 -16.89 -9.43 12.92
CA GLN A 11 -17.54 -8.23 12.41
C GLN A 11 -18.39 -7.51 13.46
N SER A 12 -18.91 -8.21 14.47
CA SER A 12 -19.66 -7.62 15.59
C SER A 12 -18.76 -7.03 16.69
N LEU A 13 -17.45 -7.32 16.67
CA LEU A 13 -16.52 -6.82 17.68
C LEU A 13 -16.14 -5.33 17.43
N PRO A 14 -16.29 -4.43 18.43
CA PRO A 14 -15.95 -3.02 18.29
C PRO A 14 -14.47 -2.82 17.93
N SER A 15 -14.19 -1.91 16.99
CA SER A 15 -12.84 -1.70 16.45
C SER A 15 -11.84 -1.31 17.56
N ALA A 16 -10.60 -1.82 17.50
CA ALA A 16 -9.57 -1.53 18.49
C ALA A 16 -9.33 -0.02 18.67
N ALA A 17 -9.37 0.73 17.57
CA ALA A 17 -9.28 2.19 17.57
C ALA A 17 -10.44 2.85 18.36
N SER A 18 -11.69 2.38 18.17
CA SER A 18 -12.84 2.92 18.93
C SER A 18 -12.76 2.59 20.43
N LEU A 19 -12.23 1.42 20.78
CA LEU A 19 -12.01 1.02 22.17
C LEU A 19 -10.91 1.85 22.84
N GLN A 20 -9.86 2.22 22.09
CA GLN A 20 -8.74 3.03 22.56
C GLN A 20 -9.14 4.49 22.76
N VAL A 21 -9.91 5.08 21.83
CA VAL A 21 -10.48 6.44 21.99
C VAL A 21 -11.41 6.50 23.20
N ARG A 22 -12.23 5.46 23.43
CA ARG A 22 -13.07 5.38 24.64
C ARG A 22 -12.28 5.12 25.93
N ALA A 23 -11.05 4.62 25.83
CA ALA A 23 -10.15 4.44 26.97
C ALA A 23 -9.59 5.79 27.41
N THR A 24 -9.02 6.53 26.45
CA THR A 24 -8.39 7.82 26.71
C THR A 24 -9.38 8.83 27.25
N GLN A 25 -10.61 8.86 26.70
CA GLN A 25 -11.68 9.71 27.21
C GLN A 25 -12.10 9.38 28.65
N ARG A 26 -12.04 8.10 29.07
CA ARG A 26 -12.38 7.71 30.44
C ARG A 26 -11.25 7.97 31.42
N GLN A 27 -9.99 7.76 31.01
CA GLN A 27 -8.83 8.11 31.82
C GLN A 27 -8.79 9.61 32.11
N GLU A 28 -9.10 10.44 31.10
CA GLU A 28 -9.18 11.88 31.26
C GLU A 28 -10.29 12.29 32.25
N ARG A 29 -11.46 11.64 32.18
CA ARG A 29 -12.54 11.86 33.16
C ARG A 29 -12.17 11.41 34.57
N LEU A 30 -11.45 10.29 34.73
CA LEU A 30 -10.95 9.84 36.03
C LEU A 30 -10.03 10.90 36.65
N ASN A 31 -9.07 11.41 35.87
CA ASN A 31 -8.16 12.46 36.32
C ASN A 31 -8.92 13.74 36.72
N GLN A 32 -9.90 14.17 35.93
CA GLN A 32 -10.72 15.34 36.25
C GLN A 32 -11.53 15.18 37.54
N VAL A 33 -12.10 14.00 37.76
CA VAL A 33 -12.86 13.66 38.97
C VAL A 33 -11.93 13.59 40.19
N GLU A 34 -10.73 13.04 40.03
CA GLU A 34 -9.72 12.97 41.09
C GLU A 34 -9.24 14.37 41.50
N LEU A 35 -8.97 15.25 40.51
CA LEU A 35 -8.65 16.66 40.78
C LEU A 35 -9.79 17.39 41.49
N ALA A 36 -11.04 17.17 41.07
CA ALA A 36 -12.20 17.77 41.72
C ALA A 36 -12.36 17.30 43.18
N ARG A 37 -12.07 16.01 43.46
CA ARG A 37 -12.07 15.48 44.83
C ARG A 37 -10.99 16.13 45.70
N LEU A 38 -9.77 16.25 45.18
CA LEU A 38 -8.66 16.91 45.88
C LEU A 38 -8.98 18.39 46.17
N SER A 39 -9.56 19.11 45.21
CA SER A 39 -9.96 20.51 45.42
C SER A 39 -11.07 20.66 46.47
N LEU A 40 -12.00 19.70 46.53
CA LEU A 40 -13.07 19.69 47.54
C LEU A 40 -12.51 19.41 48.93
N GLU A 41 -11.55 18.49 49.04
CA GLU A 41 -10.87 18.18 50.31
C GLU A 41 -10.11 19.40 50.84
N GLU A 42 -9.41 20.12 49.96
CA GLU A 42 -8.73 21.38 50.29
C GLU A 42 -9.73 22.47 50.71
N GLU A 43 -10.87 22.62 50.00
CA GLU A 43 -11.90 23.60 50.35
C GLU A 43 -12.56 23.29 51.70
N ILE A 44 -12.82 22.01 52.00
CA ILE A 44 -13.35 21.58 53.31
C ILE A 44 -12.35 21.85 54.43
N ALA A 45 -11.05 21.61 54.19
CA ALA A 45 -9.98 21.86 55.15
C ALA A 45 -9.75 23.37 55.40
N ALA A 46 -9.97 24.21 54.39
CA ALA A 46 -9.86 25.67 54.49
C ALA A 46 -11.03 26.34 55.23
N LEU A 47 -12.14 25.62 55.47
CA LEU A 47 -13.29 26.18 56.21
C LEU A 47 -12.95 26.39 57.69
N PRO A 48 -13.26 27.57 58.29
CA PRO A 48 -13.06 27.82 59.71
C PRO A 48 -13.78 26.78 60.59
N PRO A 49 -13.25 26.43 61.77
CA PRO A 49 -13.98 25.61 62.73
C PRO A 49 -15.20 26.38 63.24
N PRO A 50 -16.30 25.69 63.61
CA PRO A 50 -17.54 26.33 64.08
C PRO A 50 -17.33 27.23 65.31
N SER A 51 -16.29 26.96 66.09
CA SER A 51 -15.86 27.74 67.26
C SER A 51 -15.29 29.12 66.92
N ALA A 52 -14.89 29.38 65.68
CA ALA A 52 -14.35 30.67 65.24
C ALA A 52 -15.44 31.74 64.96
N ALA A 53 -16.73 31.40 65.14
CA ALA A 53 -17.86 32.25 64.78
C ALA A 53 -18.17 33.41 65.76
N ASN A 54 -17.27 33.74 66.69
CA ASN A 54 -17.35 34.88 67.63
C ASN A 54 -18.75 35.08 68.27
N GLY A 55 -19.44 33.98 68.60
CA GLY A 55 -20.74 34.02 69.31
C GLY A 55 -21.97 34.37 68.46
N ASN A 56 -21.87 34.52 67.12
CA ASN A 56 -23.05 34.72 66.28
C ASN A 56 -23.63 33.36 65.83
N PRO A 57 -24.84 32.96 66.30
CA PRO A 57 -25.42 31.66 65.98
C PRO A 57 -25.78 31.50 64.49
N GLN A 58 -26.06 32.61 63.77
CA GLN A 58 -26.42 32.57 62.35
C GLN A 58 -25.20 32.25 61.47
N THR A 59 -24.01 32.77 61.81
CA THR A 59 -22.79 32.47 61.07
C THR A 59 -22.33 31.05 61.34
N ALA A 60 -22.38 30.58 62.59
CA ALA A 60 -22.08 29.20 62.94
C ALA A 60 -22.96 28.19 62.16
N ALA A 61 -24.27 28.46 62.06
CA ALA A 61 -25.20 27.63 61.30
C ALA A 61 -24.95 27.66 59.77
N ALA A 62 -24.50 28.80 59.22
CA ALA A 62 -24.12 28.90 57.81
C ALA A 62 -22.83 28.12 57.50
N TRP A 63 -21.84 28.15 58.40
CA TRP A 63 -20.60 27.39 58.26
C TRP A 63 -20.82 25.87 58.36
N THR A 64 -21.69 25.42 59.26
CA THR A 64 -22.05 23.99 59.34
C THR A 64 -22.81 23.54 58.10
N SER A 65 -23.82 24.29 57.65
CA SER A 65 -24.57 23.97 56.42
C SER A 65 -23.67 23.90 55.18
N ARG A 66 -22.70 24.82 55.04
CA ARG A 66 -21.71 24.78 53.95
C ARG A 66 -20.79 23.55 54.05
N ARG A 67 -20.30 23.22 55.24
CA ARG A 67 -19.45 22.04 55.47
C ARG A 67 -20.22 20.74 55.16
N ASP A 68 -21.47 20.64 55.60
CA ASP A 68 -22.34 19.49 55.33
C ASP A 68 -22.62 19.33 53.82
N GLY A 69 -22.90 20.45 53.13
CA GLY A 69 -23.09 20.47 51.68
C GLY A 69 -21.85 20.03 50.88
N LEU A 70 -20.66 20.52 51.25
CA LEU A 70 -19.40 20.12 50.61
C LEU A 70 -19.05 18.66 50.91
N THR A 71 -19.32 18.18 52.13
CA THR A 71 -19.11 16.77 52.50
C THR A 71 -20.04 15.84 51.72
N ALA A 72 -21.31 16.22 51.53
CA ALA A 72 -22.25 15.47 50.69
C ALA A 72 -21.84 15.46 49.21
N LEU A 73 -21.25 16.57 48.73
CA LEU A 73 -20.69 16.65 47.38
C LEU A 73 -19.46 15.75 47.23
N GLN A 74 -18.53 15.76 48.20
CA GLN A 74 -17.36 14.87 48.25
C GLN A 74 -17.78 13.41 48.20
N GLN A 75 -18.73 12.98 49.03
CA GLN A 75 -19.28 11.62 49.01
C GLN A 75 -19.93 11.23 47.67
N SER A 76 -20.49 12.21 46.95
CA SER A 76 -21.08 11.97 45.63
C SER A 76 -20.00 11.83 44.55
N TYR A 77 -18.93 12.62 44.62
CA TYR A 77 -17.74 12.45 43.78
C TYR A 77 -17.00 11.13 44.07
N ASP A 78 -16.91 10.70 45.33
CA ASP A 78 -16.33 9.40 45.72
C ASP A 78 -17.12 8.24 45.10
N ARG A 79 -18.46 8.29 45.19
CA ARG A 79 -19.34 7.29 44.57
C ARG A 79 -19.18 7.28 43.05
N TYR A 80 -19.12 8.46 42.42
CA TYR A 80 -18.94 8.59 40.98
C TYR A 80 -17.57 8.06 40.53
N TYR A 81 -16.49 8.39 41.24
CA TYR A 81 -15.14 7.88 40.99
C TYR A 81 -15.10 6.35 41.06
N ASN A 82 -15.62 5.77 42.15
CA ASN A 82 -15.66 4.32 42.34
C ASN A 82 -16.48 3.62 41.24
N MET A 83 -17.56 4.23 40.77
CA MET A 83 -18.33 3.70 39.65
C MET A 83 -17.57 3.77 38.33
N LEU A 84 -16.86 4.87 38.08
CA LEU A 84 -16.04 5.06 36.89
C LEU A 84 -14.85 4.09 36.84
N VAL A 85 -14.21 3.82 37.99
CA VAL A 85 -13.16 2.79 38.14
C VAL A 85 -13.70 1.41 37.78
N ARG A 86 -14.85 0.99 38.33
CA ARG A 86 -15.50 -0.31 38.00
C ARG A 86 -15.82 -0.45 36.50
N VAL A 87 -16.26 0.64 35.87
CA VAL A 87 -16.52 0.67 34.42
C VAL A 87 -15.23 0.57 33.61
N GLU A 88 -14.12 1.13 34.08
CA GLU A 88 -12.82 0.96 33.43
C GLU A 88 -12.28 -0.46 33.60
N GLU A 89 -12.35 -1.04 34.79
CA GLU A 89 -11.94 -2.44 35.04
C GLU A 89 -12.70 -3.42 34.15
N SER A 90 -14.03 -3.32 34.10
CA SER A 90 -14.86 -4.17 33.24
C SER A 90 -14.56 -3.96 31.74
N ALA A 91 -14.27 -2.74 31.31
CA ALA A 91 -13.87 -2.49 29.94
C ALA A 91 -12.46 -3.00 29.61
N GLN A 92 -11.52 -2.98 30.56
CA GLN A 92 -10.20 -3.57 30.40
C GLN A 92 -10.30 -5.09 30.28
N GLN A 93 -11.11 -5.74 31.11
CA GLN A 93 -11.40 -7.17 31.00
C GLN A 93 -12.04 -7.50 29.65
N LEU A 94 -13.02 -6.71 29.19
CA LEU A 94 -13.62 -6.88 27.87
C LEU A 94 -12.57 -6.73 26.76
N ARG A 95 -11.69 -5.72 26.83
CA ARG A 95 -10.59 -5.55 25.85
C ARG A 95 -9.68 -6.76 25.83
N ALA A 96 -9.24 -7.24 26.99
CA ALA A 96 -8.37 -8.40 27.10
C ALA A 96 -9.01 -9.66 26.50
N VAL A 97 -10.30 -9.90 26.77
CA VAL A 97 -11.05 -11.02 26.18
C VAL A 97 -11.20 -10.86 24.67
N VAL A 98 -11.52 -9.65 24.18
CA VAL A 98 -11.65 -9.36 22.74
C VAL A 98 -10.32 -9.51 22.01
N GLU A 99 -9.21 -9.08 22.61
CA GLU A 99 -7.87 -9.24 22.04
C GLU A 99 -7.43 -10.70 22.04
N ALA A 100 -7.66 -11.43 23.14
CA ALA A 100 -7.41 -12.87 23.21
C ALA A 100 -8.24 -13.65 22.18
N HIS A 101 -9.53 -13.34 22.02
CA HIS A 101 -10.37 -13.93 20.97
C HIS A 101 -9.90 -13.55 19.56
N ARG A 102 -9.49 -12.30 19.32
CA ARG A 102 -8.94 -11.88 18.02
C ARG A 102 -7.63 -12.59 17.70
N ALA A 103 -6.76 -12.76 18.69
CA ALA A 103 -5.51 -13.50 18.56
C ALA A 103 -5.80 -14.96 18.25
N PHE A 104 -6.70 -15.61 19.01
CA PHE A 104 -7.13 -16.99 18.78
C PHE A 104 -7.75 -17.20 17.39
N ILE A 105 -8.61 -16.28 16.94
CA ILE A 105 -9.18 -16.30 15.59
C ILE A 105 -8.08 -16.15 14.55
N HIS A 106 -7.18 -15.17 14.67
CA HIS A 106 -6.08 -14.99 13.71
C HIS A 106 -5.17 -16.21 13.63
N GLU A 107 -4.87 -16.83 14.76
CA GLU A 107 -3.98 -17.98 14.83
C GLU A 107 -4.58 -19.25 14.21
N ASN A 108 -5.90 -19.46 14.35
CA ASN A 108 -6.53 -20.73 13.99
C ASN A 108 -7.37 -20.67 12.71
N ILE A 109 -7.88 -19.49 12.30
CA ILE A 109 -8.80 -19.39 11.15
C ILE A 109 -8.15 -19.76 9.81
N LEU A 110 -6.83 -19.61 9.71
CA LEU A 110 -6.07 -19.95 8.49
C LEU A 110 -5.83 -21.45 8.33
N TRP A 111 -6.07 -22.27 9.36
CA TRP A 111 -5.77 -23.71 9.31
C TRP A 111 -6.99 -24.59 9.58
N ILE A 112 -8.18 -23.99 9.63
CA ILE A 112 -9.45 -24.73 9.68
C ILE A 112 -9.94 -24.91 8.24
N PRO A 113 -10.18 -26.15 7.78
CA PRO A 113 -10.74 -26.38 6.45
C PRO A 113 -12.08 -25.67 6.33
N SER A 114 -12.16 -24.73 5.39
CA SER A 114 -13.32 -23.86 5.23
C SER A 114 -14.41 -24.51 4.37
N SER A 115 -14.07 -25.53 3.58
CA SER A 115 -14.93 -26.16 2.57
C SER A 115 -14.60 -27.65 2.45
N ALA A 116 -15.59 -28.47 2.06
CA ALA A 116 -15.36 -29.88 1.77
C ALA A 116 -14.35 -30.05 0.61
N PRO A 117 -13.48 -31.08 0.63
CA PRO A 117 -12.56 -31.38 -0.47
C PRO A 117 -13.29 -31.55 -1.81
N THR A 118 -12.58 -31.39 -2.93
CA THR A 118 -13.16 -31.63 -4.26
C THR A 118 -13.68 -33.06 -4.39
N GLY A 119 -14.98 -33.21 -4.61
CA GLY A 119 -15.66 -34.50 -4.83
C GLY A 119 -16.65 -34.43 -6.00
N ARG A 120 -17.33 -35.54 -6.31
CA ARG A 120 -18.35 -35.59 -7.38
C ARG A 120 -19.53 -34.65 -7.13
N GLU A 121 -19.85 -34.40 -5.87
CA GLU A 121 -20.85 -33.41 -5.43
C GLU A 121 -20.50 -31.98 -5.85
N SER A 122 -19.20 -31.67 -5.98
CA SER A 122 -18.74 -30.37 -6.45
C SER A 122 -19.17 -30.07 -7.88
N LEU A 123 -19.22 -31.07 -8.77
CA LEU A 123 -19.67 -30.89 -10.17
C LEU A 123 -21.16 -30.54 -10.26
N GLN A 124 -22.01 -31.16 -9.44
CA GLN A 124 -23.44 -30.85 -9.42
C GLN A 124 -23.70 -29.44 -8.87
N SER A 125 -22.95 -29.02 -7.85
CA SER A 125 -23.05 -27.67 -7.29
C SER A 125 -22.56 -26.55 -8.24
N LEU A 126 -21.72 -26.86 -9.23
CA LEU A 126 -21.31 -25.88 -10.26
C LEU A 126 -22.49 -25.48 -11.16
N GLY A 127 -23.35 -26.44 -11.51
CA GLY A 127 -24.58 -26.17 -12.27
C GLY A 127 -25.51 -25.21 -11.50
N ALA A 128 -25.73 -25.48 -10.21
CA ALA A 128 -26.51 -24.59 -9.34
C ALA A 128 -25.87 -23.20 -9.21
N SER A 129 -24.54 -23.12 -9.12
CA SER A 129 -23.81 -21.85 -9.06
C SER A 129 -23.98 -21.01 -10.34
N LEU A 130 -23.93 -21.65 -11.51
CA LEU A 130 -24.18 -21.00 -12.79
C LEU A 130 -25.62 -20.54 -12.92
N GLN A 131 -26.57 -21.37 -12.49
CA GLN A 131 -28.00 -21.01 -12.49
C GLN A 131 -28.25 -19.79 -11.59
N TRP A 132 -27.67 -19.77 -10.38
CA TRP A 132 -27.75 -18.63 -9.46
C TRP A 132 -27.17 -17.35 -10.06
N LEU A 133 -26.03 -17.46 -10.75
CA LEU A 133 -25.39 -16.33 -11.42
C LEU A 133 -26.27 -15.79 -12.56
N VAL A 134 -26.82 -16.68 -13.40
CA VAL A 134 -27.69 -16.29 -14.52
C VAL A 134 -28.99 -15.69 -14.00
N SER A 135 -29.61 -16.28 -12.97
CA SER A 135 -30.85 -15.74 -12.38
C SER A 135 -30.64 -14.37 -11.76
N GLY A 136 -29.50 -14.14 -11.08
CA GLY A 136 -29.19 -12.84 -10.49
C GLY A 136 -28.89 -11.75 -11.52
N VAL A 137 -28.22 -12.10 -12.62
CA VAL A 137 -27.93 -11.15 -13.73
C VAL A 137 -29.19 -10.79 -14.52
N LEU A 138 -30.09 -11.76 -14.73
CA LEU A 138 -31.33 -11.56 -15.49
C LEU A 138 -32.47 -10.95 -14.67
N ASP A 139 -32.31 -10.84 -13.35
CA ASP A 139 -33.32 -10.26 -12.48
C ASP A 139 -33.48 -8.75 -12.76
N PRO A 140 -34.69 -8.29 -13.18
CA PRO A 140 -34.95 -6.87 -13.39
C PRO A 140 -34.69 -6.00 -12.15
N SER A 141 -34.80 -6.58 -10.95
CA SER A 141 -34.54 -5.90 -9.68
C SER A 141 -33.10 -5.37 -9.57
N LEU A 142 -32.15 -5.99 -10.27
CA LEU A 142 -30.74 -5.57 -10.29
C LEU A 142 -30.57 -4.16 -10.89
N ILE A 143 -31.29 -3.90 -11.98
CA ILE A 143 -31.25 -2.61 -12.67
C ILE A 143 -32.13 -1.59 -11.92
N ALA A 144 -33.30 -2.03 -11.42
CA ALA A 144 -34.20 -1.18 -10.66
C ALA A 144 -33.55 -0.65 -9.37
N SER A 145 -32.87 -1.50 -8.60
CA SER A 145 -32.12 -1.11 -7.40
C SER A 145 -30.95 -0.17 -7.73
N TRP A 146 -30.24 -0.40 -8.83
CA TRP A 146 -29.19 0.52 -9.29
C TRP A 146 -29.75 1.92 -9.59
N TRP A 147 -30.85 1.98 -10.34
CA TRP A 147 -31.50 3.23 -10.71
C TRP A 147 -32.03 3.97 -9.48
N GLN A 148 -32.66 3.24 -8.56
CA GLN A 148 -33.12 3.81 -7.30
C GLN A 148 -31.97 4.37 -6.46
N GLY A 149 -30.82 3.68 -6.40
CA GLY A 149 -29.63 4.20 -5.72
C GLY A 149 -29.09 5.50 -6.33
N VAL A 150 -29.12 5.60 -7.67
CA VAL A 150 -28.75 6.83 -8.38
C VAL A 150 -29.69 7.99 -8.06
N TRP A 151 -31.00 7.74 -8.05
CA TRP A 151 -32.01 8.76 -7.73
C TRP A 151 -32.16 9.05 -6.24
N GLY A 152 -31.72 8.14 -5.37
CA GLY A 152 -31.65 8.35 -3.93
C GLY A 152 -30.56 9.35 -3.54
N ALA A 153 -29.49 9.44 -4.33
CA ALA A 153 -28.39 10.39 -4.12
C ALA A 153 -27.93 11.05 -5.43
N PRO A 154 -28.78 11.88 -6.08
CA PRO A 154 -28.50 12.42 -7.41
C PRO A 154 -27.26 13.33 -7.43
N MET A 155 -26.99 14.04 -6.33
CA MET A 155 -25.78 14.87 -6.20
C MET A 155 -24.49 14.03 -6.24
N LEU A 156 -24.48 12.87 -5.58
CA LEU A 156 -23.34 11.94 -5.61
C LEU A 156 -23.19 11.31 -7.00
N ALA A 157 -24.30 10.96 -7.66
CA ALA A 157 -24.28 10.45 -9.03
C ALA A 157 -23.71 11.47 -10.02
N VAL A 158 -24.16 12.73 -9.96
CA VAL A 158 -23.63 13.82 -10.79
C VAL A 158 -22.13 14.03 -10.52
N LEU A 159 -21.72 14.06 -9.26
CA LEU A 159 -20.31 14.20 -8.88
C LEU A 159 -19.46 13.02 -9.41
N ALA A 160 -19.98 11.79 -9.33
CA ALA A 160 -19.33 10.59 -9.86
C ALA A 160 -19.17 10.67 -11.39
N VAL A 161 -20.20 11.09 -12.12
CA VAL A 161 -20.15 11.29 -13.57
C VAL A 161 -19.15 12.38 -13.94
N LEU A 162 -19.17 13.52 -13.24
CA LEU A 162 -18.24 14.63 -13.48
C LEU A 162 -16.79 14.20 -13.22
N LEU A 163 -16.55 13.46 -12.14
CA LEU A 163 -15.24 12.88 -11.83
C LEU A 163 -14.78 11.91 -12.92
N LEU A 164 -15.67 11.05 -13.43
CA LEU A 164 -15.34 10.13 -14.53
C LEU A 164 -15.01 10.89 -15.81
N VAL A 165 -15.85 11.83 -16.23
CA VAL A 165 -15.61 12.67 -17.40
C VAL A 165 -14.26 13.38 -17.26
N PHE A 166 -14.00 14.00 -16.11
CA PHE A 166 -12.73 14.64 -15.80
C PHE A 166 -11.56 13.67 -15.93
N LEU A 167 -11.62 12.48 -15.31
CA LEU A 167 -10.57 11.46 -15.39
C LEU A 167 -10.34 10.97 -16.83
N PHE A 168 -11.38 10.79 -17.64
CA PHE A 168 -11.25 10.35 -19.04
C PHE A 168 -10.68 11.46 -19.95
N VAL A 169 -11.06 12.72 -19.73
CA VAL A 169 -10.47 13.88 -20.41
C VAL A 169 -8.99 13.97 -20.07
N LEU A 170 -8.66 13.89 -18.78
CA LEU A 170 -7.30 13.95 -18.26
C LEU A 170 -6.45 12.78 -18.76
N ARG A 171 -7.05 11.60 -18.92
CA ARG A 171 -6.43 10.46 -19.59
C ARG A 171 -6.05 10.81 -21.03
N ARG A 172 -6.99 11.33 -21.82
CA ARG A 172 -6.74 11.70 -23.23
C ARG A 172 -5.62 12.75 -23.34
N MET A 173 -5.65 13.76 -22.49
CA MET A 173 -4.61 14.80 -22.41
C MET A 173 -3.27 14.22 -21.99
N GLY A 174 -3.24 13.39 -20.94
CA GLY A 174 -2.05 12.73 -20.43
C GLY A 174 -1.38 11.85 -21.47
N ARG A 175 -2.17 11.13 -22.29
CA ARG A 175 -1.61 10.32 -23.39
C ARG A 175 -0.85 11.18 -24.42
N ARG A 176 -1.34 12.38 -24.73
CA ARG A 176 -0.66 13.33 -25.64
C ARG A 176 0.57 13.94 -24.96
N ARG A 177 0.42 14.41 -23.72
CA ARG A 177 1.52 14.99 -22.93
C ARG A 177 2.68 14.02 -22.75
N LEU A 178 2.40 12.74 -22.52
CA LEU A 178 3.43 11.71 -22.38
C LEU A 178 4.27 11.52 -23.65
N GLN A 179 3.67 11.66 -24.85
CA GLN A 179 4.43 11.62 -26.11
C GLN A 179 5.37 12.82 -26.25
N VAL A 180 4.93 14.00 -25.84
CA VAL A 180 5.78 15.21 -25.85
C VAL A 180 6.91 15.07 -24.83
N LEU A 181 6.60 14.61 -23.61
CA LEU A 181 7.59 14.33 -22.56
C LEU A 181 8.63 13.31 -23.01
N ALA A 182 8.21 12.25 -23.71
CA ALA A 182 9.12 11.26 -24.26
C ALA A 182 10.08 11.84 -25.30
N ARG A 183 9.60 12.71 -26.20
CA ARG A 183 10.46 13.41 -27.17
C ARG A 183 11.46 14.35 -26.47
N MET A 184 10.99 15.11 -25.48
CA MET A 184 11.84 15.99 -24.69
C MET A 184 12.87 15.21 -23.84
N ALA A 185 12.56 13.98 -23.45
CA ALA A 185 13.49 13.12 -22.71
C ALA A 185 14.63 12.57 -23.55
N ALA A 186 14.44 12.47 -24.87
CA ALA A 186 15.46 12.05 -25.83
C ALA A 186 16.45 13.16 -26.18
N LEU A 187 16.08 14.43 -25.94
CA LEU A 187 17.00 15.55 -26.13
C LEU A 187 18.15 15.47 -25.12
N PRO A 188 19.35 15.96 -25.50
CA PRO A 188 20.48 16.04 -24.59
C PRO A 188 20.08 16.73 -23.28
N ASP A 189 19.44 17.91 -23.31
CA ASP A 189 19.19 18.72 -22.09
C ASP A 189 17.97 18.28 -21.25
N SER A 190 17.70 16.97 -21.23
CA SER A 190 16.62 16.39 -20.44
C SER A 190 16.76 16.69 -18.94
N LYS A 191 15.75 17.32 -18.35
CA LYS A 191 15.67 17.60 -16.90
C LYS A 191 14.90 16.50 -16.17
N PHE A 192 15.29 16.20 -14.92
CA PHE A 192 14.62 15.17 -14.10
C PHE A 192 13.12 15.47 -13.86
N ARG A 193 12.75 16.76 -13.78
CA ARG A 193 11.35 17.20 -13.69
C ARG A 193 10.44 16.62 -14.78
N LEU A 194 10.97 16.37 -15.98
CA LEU A 194 10.22 15.73 -17.07
C LEU A 194 9.84 14.28 -16.75
N THR A 195 10.73 13.55 -16.06
CA THR A 195 10.50 12.16 -15.63
C THR A 195 9.48 12.11 -14.50
N VAL A 196 9.54 13.06 -13.55
CA VAL A 196 8.52 13.20 -12.49
C VAL A 196 7.15 13.53 -13.10
N ALA A 197 7.09 14.47 -14.04
CA ALA A 197 5.85 14.79 -14.76
C ALA A 197 5.31 13.56 -15.52
N ALA A 198 6.18 12.81 -16.20
CA ALA A 198 5.78 11.58 -16.88
C ALA A 198 5.22 10.53 -15.90
N CYS A 199 5.82 10.40 -14.72
CA CYS A 199 5.35 9.50 -13.66
C CYS A 199 3.95 9.89 -13.19
N LEU A 200 3.73 11.18 -12.86
CA LEU A 200 2.43 11.70 -12.44
C LEU A 200 1.35 11.48 -13.52
N TRP A 201 1.67 11.77 -14.78
CA TRP A 201 0.74 11.51 -15.89
C TRP A 201 0.46 10.01 -16.06
N THR A 202 1.44 9.14 -15.83
CA THR A 202 1.27 7.69 -15.94
C THR A 202 0.34 7.16 -14.84
N LEU A 203 0.51 7.64 -13.61
CA LEU A 203 -0.41 7.37 -12.51
C LEU A 203 -1.82 7.86 -12.86
N LEU A 204 -1.96 9.10 -13.34
CA LEU A 204 -3.26 9.67 -13.68
C LEU A 204 -3.99 8.92 -14.81
N ILE A 205 -3.23 8.34 -15.76
CA ILE A 205 -3.78 7.53 -16.86
C ILE A 205 -4.26 6.14 -16.39
N SER A 206 -3.79 5.63 -15.25
CA SER A 206 -4.19 4.32 -14.71
C SER A 206 -5.51 4.35 -13.92
N LEU A 207 -5.90 5.50 -13.36
CA LEU A 207 -7.12 5.65 -12.53
C LEU A 207 -8.49 5.49 -13.24
N PRO A 208 -8.71 5.90 -14.50
CA PRO A 208 -10.07 6.04 -15.05
C PRO A 208 -10.88 4.75 -15.10
N TRP A 209 -10.27 3.61 -15.43
CA TRP A 209 -10.97 2.32 -15.49
C TRP A 209 -11.29 1.75 -14.10
N PRO A 210 -10.33 1.70 -13.14
CA PRO A 210 -10.63 1.40 -11.74
C PRO A 210 -11.71 2.30 -11.15
N ALA A 211 -11.62 3.61 -11.37
CA ALA A 211 -12.61 4.57 -10.90
C ALA A 211 -14.00 4.29 -11.47
N LEU A 212 -14.10 3.90 -12.75
CA LEU A 212 -15.36 3.50 -13.37
C LEU A 212 -16.00 2.31 -12.64
N LEU A 213 -15.24 1.23 -12.42
CA LEU A 213 -15.74 0.05 -11.71
C LEU A 213 -16.14 0.38 -10.27
N TRP A 214 -15.33 1.19 -9.57
CA TRP A 214 -15.61 1.59 -8.21
C TRP A 214 -16.88 2.44 -8.12
N LEU A 215 -17.00 3.49 -8.95
CA LEU A 215 -18.14 4.40 -8.93
C LEU A 215 -19.43 3.73 -9.39
N LEU A 216 -19.36 2.82 -10.37
CA LEU A 216 -20.50 2.04 -10.84
C LEU A 216 -21.09 1.13 -9.75
N SER A 217 -20.26 0.72 -8.78
CA SER A 217 -20.69 -0.14 -7.67
C SER A 217 -21.46 0.58 -6.57
N LEU A 218 -21.33 1.91 -6.46
CA LEU A 218 -21.85 2.68 -5.32
C LEU A 218 -23.38 2.68 -5.21
N PRO A 219 -24.16 2.83 -6.30
CA PRO A 219 -25.62 2.93 -6.20
C PRO A 219 -26.28 1.72 -5.53
N TRP A 220 -25.74 0.52 -5.67
CA TRP A 220 -26.27 -0.68 -5.01
C TRP A 220 -26.06 -0.70 -3.49
N ARG A 221 -25.19 0.13 -2.92
CA ARG A 221 -24.98 0.14 -1.46
C ARG A 221 -26.05 0.89 -0.69
N ASP A 222 -26.55 1.95 -1.30
CA ASP A 222 -27.44 2.90 -0.64
C ASP A 222 -28.91 2.70 -1.05
N SER A 223 -29.20 1.74 -1.93
CA SER A 223 -30.57 1.41 -2.36
C SER A 223 -31.26 0.50 -1.33
N THR A 224 -32.52 0.85 -1.02
CA THR A 224 -33.39 0.02 -0.15
C THR A 224 -33.96 -1.21 -0.87
N LEU A 225 -33.89 -1.24 -2.21
CA LEU A 225 -34.29 -2.37 -3.05
C LEU A 225 -33.12 -3.31 -3.37
N SER A 226 -31.95 -3.10 -2.76
CA SER A 226 -30.78 -3.93 -3.03
C SER A 226 -31.02 -5.37 -2.61
N THR A 227 -30.89 -6.27 -3.58
CA THR A 227 -30.92 -7.72 -3.35
C THR A 227 -29.55 -8.19 -2.85
N PRO A 228 -29.47 -9.35 -2.17
CA PRO A 228 -28.20 -9.97 -1.80
C PRO A 228 -27.22 -10.07 -2.99
N PHE A 229 -27.74 -10.42 -4.18
CA PHE A 229 -26.95 -10.48 -5.41
C PHE A 229 -26.35 -9.11 -5.80
N SER A 230 -27.14 -8.04 -5.77
CA SER A 230 -26.64 -6.69 -6.09
C SER A 230 -25.57 -6.19 -5.11
N LEU A 231 -25.68 -6.55 -3.83
CA LEU A 231 -24.69 -6.21 -2.81
C LEU A 231 -23.39 -6.99 -3.04
N SER A 232 -23.48 -8.30 -3.29
CA SER A 232 -22.32 -9.14 -3.65
C SER A 232 -21.64 -8.61 -4.92
N LEU A 233 -22.42 -8.18 -5.91
CA LEU A 233 -21.90 -7.60 -7.16
C LEU A 233 -21.21 -6.25 -6.91
N SER A 234 -21.76 -5.38 -6.06
CA SER A 234 -21.12 -4.12 -5.65
C SER A 234 -19.74 -4.35 -5.04
N ILE A 235 -19.65 -5.25 -4.04
CA ILE A 235 -18.38 -5.58 -3.38
C ILE A 235 -17.39 -6.19 -4.37
N SER A 236 -17.87 -7.02 -5.29
CA SER A 236 -17.04 -7.68 -6.32
C SER A 236 -16.49 -6.69 -7.34
N LEU A 237 -17.29 -5.70 -7.77
CA LEU A 237 -16.83 -4.61 -8.63
C LEU A 237 -15.72 -3.79 -7.96
N GLN A 238 -15.84 -3.52 -6.66
CA GLN A 238 -14.81 -2.79 -5.91
C GLN A 238 -13.51 -3.57 -5.81
N ARG A 239 -13.58 -4.87 -5.55
CA ARG A 239 -12.38 -5.73 -5.57
C ARG A 239 -11.75 -5.81 -6.95
N ALA A 240 -12.57 -5.94 -7.99
CA ALA A 240 -12.10 -5.89 -9.36
C ALA A 240 -11.47 -4.53 -9.69
N ALA A 241 -12.00 -3.42 -9.17
CA ALA A 241 -11.44 -2.08 -9.33
C ALA A 241 -10.04 -1.96 -8.70
N VAL A 242 -9.86 -2.45 -7.47
CA VAL A 242 -8.55 -2.45 -6.78
C VAL A 242 -7.55 -3.33 -7.52
N ALA A 243 -7.95 -4.54 -7.93
CA ALA A 243 -7.10 -5.42 -8.73
C ALA A 243 -6.72 -4.79 -10.08
N LEU A 244 -7.69 -4.16 -10.76
CA LEU A 244 -7.45 -3.45 -12.02
C LEU A 244 -6.51 -2.27 -11.84
N LEU A 245 -6.60 -1.55 -10.71
CA LEU A 245 -5.68 -0.46 -10.41
C LEU A 245 -4.24 -0.97 -10.31
N GLY A 246 -4.01 -2.05 -9.55
CA GLY A 246 -2.68 -2.67 -9.46
C GLY A 246 -2.14 -3.12 -10.82
N LEU A 247 -2.99 -3.74 -11.65
CA LEU A 247 -2.64 -4.16 -13.00
C LEU A 247 -2.33 -2.98 -13.93
N GLU A 248 -3.12 -1.90 -13.88
CA GLU A 248 -2.91 -0.71 -14.68
C GLU A 248 -1.65 0.06 -14.25
N LEU A 249 -1.36 0.13 -12.94
CA LEU A 249 -0.13 0.71 -12.41
C LEU A 249 1.12 -0.03 -12.92
N ALA A 250 1.05 -1.36 -13.06
CA ALA A 250 2.14 -2.14 -13.65
C ALA A 250 2.21 -2.00 -15.18
N ARG A 251 1.07 -1.84 -15.84
CA ARG A 251 0.97 -1.82 -17.31
C ARG A 251 1.27 -0.46 -17.94
N GLN A 252 0.82 0.65 -17.36
CA GLN A 252 0.95 1.98 -17.97
C GLN A 252 2.40 2.47 -18.17
N PRO A 253 3.37 2.20 -17.27
CA PRO A 253 4.78 2.54 -17.48
C PRO A 253 5.38 1.89 -18.73
N LEU A 254 4.85 0.73 -19.13
CA LEU A 254 5.32 -0.06 -20.27
C LEU A 254 4.75 0.42 -21.61
N ARG A 255 3.84 1.40 -21.64
CA ARG A 255 3.18 1.85 -22.87
C ARG A 255 4.18 2.40 -23.92
N HIS A 256 3.77 2.48 -25.18
CA HIS A 256 4.55 3.23 -26.18
C HIS A 256 4.73 4.67 -25.72
N ALA A 257 5.96 5.18 -25.82
CA ALA A 257 6.37 6.47 -25.24
C ALA A 257 6.17 6.57 -23.71
N GLY A 258 6.00 5.44 -23.01
CA GLY A 258 5.94 5.37 -21.55
C GLY A 258 7.32 5.45 -20.89
N LEU A 259 7.35 5.48 -19.56
CA LEU A 259 8.58 5.63 -18.77
C LEU A 259 9.62 4.56 -19.12
N ALA A 260 9.20 3.30 -19.24
CA ALA A 260 10.12 2.19 -19.46
C ALA A 260 10.98 2.38 -20.72
N LEU A 261 10.36 2.83 -21.83
CA LEU A 261 11.08 3.05 -23.09
C LEU A 261 11.76 4.42 -23.13
N ALA A 262 11.02 5.49 -22.85
CA ALA A 262 11.48 6.85 -23.12
C ALA A 262 12.39 7.43 -22.03
N HIS A 263 12.25 6.98 -20.78
CA HIS A 263 13.03 7.52 -19.66
C HIS A 263 14.03 6.49 -19.12
N PHE A 264 13.65 5.21 -19.06
CA PHE A 264 14.47 4.14 -18.51
C PHE A 264 15.24 3.33 -19.55
N HIS A 265 15.00 3.55 -20.85
CA HIS A 265 15.72 2.91 -21.96
C HIS A 265 15.68 1.36 -21.91
N TRP A 266 14.57 0.79 -21.41
CA TRP A 266 14.39 -0.64 -21.41
C TRP A 266 14.32 -1.18 -22.84
N PRO A 267 14.81 -2.42 -23.08
CA PRO A 267 14.83 -2.99 -24.41
C PRO A 267 13.41 -3.14 -24.99
N VAL A 268 13.24 -2.69 -26.24
CA VAL A 268 11.93 -2.63 -26.93
C VAL A 268 11.25 -4.00 -26.98
N THR A 269 12.03 -5.06 -27.18
CA THR A 269 11.56 -6.44 -27.20
C THR A 269 10.97 -6.86 -25.86
N ALA A 270 11.65 -6.58 -24.75
CA ALA A 270 11.17 -6.89 -23.40
C ALA A 270 9.88 -6.13 -23.06
N VAL A 271 9.84 -4.82 -23.35
CA VAL A 271 8.64 -4.01 -23.09
C VAL A 271 7.45 -4.52 -23.91
N ARG A 272 7.66 -4.87 -25.18
CA ARG A 272 6.59 -5.41 -26.04
C ARG A 272 6.05 -6.72 -25.49
N GLN A 273 6.92 -7.65 -25.10
CA GLN A 273 6.52 -8.94 -24.53
C GLN A 273 5.80 -8.76 -23.20
N LEU A 274 6.31 -7.91 -22.31
CA LEU A 274 5.72 -7.68 -20.99
C LEU A 274 4.33 -7.05 -21.09
N ARG A 275 4.13 -6.10 -22.02
CA ARG A 275 2.78 -5.55 -22.30
C ARG A 275 1.80 -6.60 -22.82
N TRP A 276 2.27 -7.47 -23.71
CA TRP A 276 1.45 -8.55 -24.24
C TRP A 276 1.04 -9.49 -23.09
N GLN A 277 2.00 -9.87 -22.22
CA GLN A 277 1.74 -10.70 -21.04
C GLN A 277 0.73 -10.02 -20.09
N PHE A 278 0.94 -8.76 -19.71
CA PHE A 278 0.02 -8.03 -18.84
C PHE A 278 -1.38 -7.89 -19.44
N ARG A 279 -1.52 -7.70 -20.76
CA ARG A 279 -2.84 -7.63 -21.42
C ARG A 279 -3.61 -8.94 -21.31
N HIS A 280 -2.97 -10.07 -21.59
CA HIS A 280 -3.63 -11.38 -21.53
C HIS A 280 -3.88 -11.78 -20.07
N PHE A 281 -2.91 -11.56 -19.20
CA PHE A 281 -3.06 -11.79 -17.77
C PHE A 281 -4.21 -10.97 -17.18
N SER A 282 -4.31 -9.67 -17.50
CA SER A 282 -5.42 -8.83 -17.06
C SER A 282 -6.78 -9.29 -17.61
N ALA A 283 -6.81 -9.80 -18.84
CA ALA A 283 -8.05 -10.25 -19.47
C ALA A 283 -8.60 -11.52 -18.81
N VAL A 284 -7.74 -12.36 -18.22
CA VAL A 284 -8.13 -13.57 -17.49
C VAL A 284 -8.37 -13.28 -16.00
N VAL A 285 -7.44 -12.59 -15.34
CA VAL A 285 -7.52 -12.40 -13.88
C VAL A 285 -8.64 -11.47 -13.47
N LEU A 286 -8.93 -10.41 -14.24
CA LEU A 286 -9.99 -9.47 -13.88
C LEU A 286 -11.37 -10.14 -13.76
N PRO A 287 -11.86 -10.91 -14.75
CA PRO A 287 -13.13 -11.63 -14.60
C PRO A 287 -13.05 -12.71 -13.52
N CYS A 288 -11.91 -13.37 -13.30
CA CYS A 288 -11.76 -14.34 -12.20
C CYS A 288 -11.91 -13.68 -10.83
N VAL A 289 -11.30 -12.51 -10.62
CA VAL A 289 -11.43 -11.75 -9.37
C VAL A 289 -12.86 -11.30 -9.15
N LEU A 290 -13.53 -10.82 -10.20
CA LEU A 290 -14.92 -10.37 -10.13
C LEU A 290 -15.86 -11.53 -9.80
N LEU A 291 -15.78 -12.63 -10.56
CA LEU A 291 -16.66 -13.79 -10.38
C LEU A 291 -16.33 -14.55 -9.08
N GLY A 292 -15.05 -14.76 -8.78
CA GLY A 292 -14.63 -15.37 -7.52
C GLY A 292 -15.11 -14.58 -6.30
N SER A 293 -14.97 -13.25 -6.34
CA SER A 293 -15.52 -12.39 -5.28
C SER A 293 -17.05 -12.45 -5.20
N LEU A 294 -17.73 -12.56 -6.34
CA LEU A 294 -19.19 -12.61 -6.39
C LEU A 294 -19.72 -13.86 -5.67
N PHE A 295 -19.11 -15.02 -5.95
CA PHE A 295 -19.44 -16.27 -5.27
C PHE A 295 -19.03 -16.28 -3.79
N ARG A 296 -17.91 -15.64 -3.45
CA ARG A 296 -17.45 -15.52 -2.06
C ARG A 296 -18.41 -14.73 -1.17
N PHE A 297 -18.97 -13.64 -1.70
CA PHE A 297 -19.87 -12.75 -0.96
C PHE A 297 -21.34 -13.05 -1.21
N SER A 298 -21.70 -14.17 -1.83
CA SER A 298 -23.11 -14.54 -2.00
C SER A 298 -23.72 -14.90 -0.66
N GLU A 299 -24.64 -14.06 -0.16
CA GLU A 299 -25.38 -14.36 1.06
C GLU A 299 -26.46 -15.43 0.79
N GLY A 300 -26.70 -16.31 1.77
CA GLY A 300 -27.78 -17.30 1.74
C GLY A 300 -27.42 -18.68 1.17
N THR A 301 -26.65 -18.76 0.09
CA THR A 301 -26.23 -20.06 -0.51
C THR A 301 -24.74 -20.06 -0.80
N ARG A 302 -24.04 -21.12 -0.36
CA ARG A 302 -22.59 -21.19 -0.43
C ARG A 302 -22.12 -21.86 -1.72
N HIS A 303 -21.43 -21.10 -2.56
CA HIS A 303 -20.94 -21.55 -3.88
C HIS A 303 -19.43 -21.84 -3.86
N ASP A 304 -18.94 -22.49 -2.79
CA ASP A 304 -17.50 -22.78 -2.58
C ASP A 304 -16.82 -23.42 -3.82
N PRO A 305 -17.47 -24.32 -4.59
CA PRO A 305 -16.83 -24.95 -5.75
C PRO A 305 -16.61 -23.99 -6.93
N ALA A 306 -17.54 -23.05 -7.14
CA ALA A 306 -17.39 -22.01 -8.16
C ALA A 306 -16.29 -21.01 -7.75
N GLU A 307 -16.31 -20.52 -6.50
CA GLU A 307 -15.26 -19.68 -5.92
C GLU A 307 -13.87 -20.33 -6.09
N ARG A 308 -13.75 -21.62 -5.70
CA ARG A 308 -12.51 -22.41 -5.86
C ARG A 308 -12.08 -22.50 -7.32
N GLY A 309 -13.01 -22.73 -8.24
CA GLY A 309 -12.71 -22.80 -9.68
C GLY A 309 -12.08 -21.50 -10.20
N PHE A 310 -12.65 -20.34 -9.86
CA PHE A 310 -12.09 -19.04 -10.25
C PHE A 310 -10.76 -18.73 -9.57
N LEU A 311 -10.58 -19.13 -8.30
CA LEU A 311 -9.29 -18.99 -7.61
C LEU A 311 -8.20 -19.85 -8.27
N VAL A 312 -8.51 -21.11 -8.60
CA VAL A 312 -7.57 -22.00 -9.30
C VAL A 312 -7.22 -21.44 -10.68
N LEU A 313 -8.20 -20.94 -11.42
CA LEU A 313 -7.97 -20.29 -12.72
C LEU A 313 -7.07 -19.05 -12.59
N GLN A 314 -7.29 -18.23 -11.56
CA GLN A 314 -6.45 -17.08 -11.24
C GLN A 314 -5.00 -17.49 -10.93
N LEU A 315 -4.81 -18.53 -10.11
CA LEU A 315 -3.48 -19.03 -9.73
C LEU A 315 -2.76 -19.70 -10.91
N LEU A 316 -3.47 -20.42 -11.78
CA LEU A 316 -2.92 -20.97 -13.02
C LEU A 316 -2.48 -19.85 -13.97
N ALA A 317 -3.30 -18.80 -14.13
CA ALA A 317 -2.92 -17.63 -14.91
C ALA A 317 -1.68 -16.93 -14.33
N ALA A 318 -1.57 -16.85 -13.01
CA ALA A 318 -0.40 -16.29 -12.32
C ALA A 318 0.86 -17.15 -12.52
N ALA A 319 0.76 -18.47 -12.38
CA ALA A 319 1.86 -19.40 -12.64
C ALA A 319 2.34 -19.33 -14.09
N TRP A 320 1.41 -19.26 -15.05
CA TRP A 320 1.73 -19.09 -16.47
C TRP A 320 2.42 -17.75 -16.76
N TRP A 321 1.88 -16.65 -16.21
CA TRP A 321 2.48 -15.32 -16.34
C TRP A 321 3.91 -15.31 -15.77
N MET A 322 4.09 -15.90 -14.59
CA MET A 322 5.38 -15.99 -13.93
C MET A 322 6.39 -16.80 -14.75
N HIS A 323 5.99 -17.96 -15.27
CA HIS A 323 6.83 -18.78 -16.15
C HIS A 323 7.33 -17.98 -17.37
N ARG A 324 6.42 -17.20 -18.00
CA ARG A 324 6.74 -16.34 -19.14
C ARG A 324 7.64 -15.16 -18.76
N PHE A 325 7.44 -14.57 -17.58
CA PHE A 325 8.29 -13.50 -17.06
C PHE A 325 9.75 -13.96 -16.88
N TRP A 326 9.96 -15.12 -16.25
CA TRP A 326 11.30 -15.70 -16.08
C TRP A 326 11.97 -16.07 -17.42
N LYS A 327 11.19 -16.54 -18.41
CA LYS A 327 11.72 -16.84 -19.76
C LYS A 327 12.22 -15.57 -20.46
N LEU A 328 11.51 -14.46 -20.30
CA LEU A 328 11.93 -13.15 -20.82
C LEU A 328 13.24 -12.69 -20.17
N GLY A 329 13.37 -12.81 -18.84
CA GLY A 329 14.59 -12.44 -18.12
C GLY A 329 15.84 -13.15 -18.67
N ARG A 330 15.75 -14.46 -18.91
CA ARG A 330 16.85 -15.25 -19.48
C ARG A 330 17.23 -14.84 -20.90
N SER A 331 16.24 -14.51 -21.75
CA SER A 331 16.49 -14.11 -23.14
C SER A 331 17.19 -12.77 -23.25
N GLN A 332 16.97 -11.85 -22.30
CA GLN A 332 17.47 -10.48 -22.38
C GLN A 332 18.83 -10.29 -21.71
N THR A 333 19.19 -11.12 -20.73
CA THR A 333 20.51 -11.03 -20.08
C THR A 333 21.61 -11.70 -20.89
N GLY A 334 21.28 -12.56 -21.88
CA GLY A 334 22.22 -13.19 -22.83
C GLY A 334 23.27 -14.13 -22.23
N LEU A 335 23.50 -14.06 -20.92
CA LEU A 335 24.47 -14.82 -20.16
C LEU A 335 23.72 -15.57 -19.06
N PRO A 336 23.87 -16.91 -18.96
CA PRO A 336 23.44 -17.60 -17.77
C PRO A 336 24.25 -17.03 -16.60
N PRO A 337 23.60 -16.59 -15.50
CA PRO A 337 24.34 -16.16 -14.31
C PRO A 337 25.38 -17.24 -13.95
N ARG A 338 26.61 -16.81 -13.62
CA ARG A 338 27.72 -17.71 -13.26
C ARG A 338 27.80 -17.82 -11.73
N GLY A 339 28.20 -18.98 -11.22
CA GLY A 339 28.34 -19.24 -9.78
C GLY A 339 27.02 -19.15 -8.98
N THR A 340 27.08 -18.53 -7.80
CA THR A 340 25.97 -18.40 -6.83
C THR A 340 24.75 -17.68 -7.40
N ALA A 341 24.95 -16.70 -8.29
CA ALA A 341 23.87 -15.99 -8.96
C ALA A 341 22.98 -16.92 -9.81
N ARG A 342 23.55 -18.03 -10.32
CA ARG A 342 22.79 -19.05 -11.07
C ARG A 342 21.82 -19.76 -10.17
N MET A 343 22.32 -20.20 -9.03
CA MET A 343 21.54 -20.95 -8.05
C MET A 343 20.41 -20.08 -7.48
N ALA A 344 20.71 -18.82 -7.15
CA ALA A 344 19.71 -17.83 -6.74
C ALA A 344 18.62 -17.62 -7.80
N TRP A 345 19.00 -17.51 -9.08
CA TRP A 345 18.03 -17.35 -10.18
C TRP A 345 17.13 -18.58 -10.35
N PHE A 346 17.69 -19.79 -10.31
CA PHE A 346 16.90 -21.03 -10.40
C PHE A 346 16.01 -21.23 -9.17
N ALA A 347 16.53 -20.94 -7.97
CA ALA A 347 15.75 -21.01 -6.74
C ALA A 347 14.58 -20.03 -6.78
N ALA A 348 14.82 -18.77 -7.16
CA ALA A 348 13.77 -17.77 -7.29
C ALA A 348 12.73 -18.15 -8.35
N ARG A 349 13.15 -18.65 -9.52
CA ARG A 349 12.23 -19.18 -10.55
C ARG A 349 11.38 -20.34 -10.03
N SER A 350 12.01 -21.30 -9.37
CA SER A 350 11.33 -22.50 -8.88
C SER A 350 10.35 -22.15 -7.78
N LEU A 351 10.78 -21.36 -6.79
CA LEU A 351 9.92 -20.87 -5.71
C LEU A 351 8.73 -20.08 -6.25
N SER A 352 8.97 -19.22 -7.23
CA SER A 352 7.94 -18.38 -7.85
C SER A 352 6.89 -19.18 -8.63
N LEU A 353 7.22 -20.38 -9.10
CA LEU A 353 6.27 -21.33 -9.72
C LEU A 353 5.63 -22.28 -8.70
N LEU A 354 6.35 -22.65 -7.64
CA LEU A 354 5.87 -23.52 -6.58
C LEU A 354 4.81 -22.84 -5.72
N ILE A 355 4.97 -21.54 -5.40
CA ILE A 355 4.01 -20.79 -4.59
C ILE A 355 2.56 -20.91 -5.13
N PRO A 356 2.24 -20.50 -6.37
CA PRO A 356 0.87 -20.62 -6.86
C PRO A 356 0.39 -22.07 -6.92
N LEU A 357 1.27 -23.04 -7.19
CA LEU A 357 0.93 -24.46 -7.22
C LEU A 357 0.56 -25.00 -5.82
N THR A 358 1.30 -24.59 -4.80
CA THR A 358 0.99 -24.94 -3.40
C THR A 358 -0.33 -24.32 -2.95
N LEU A 359 -0.65 -23.10 -3.37
CA LEU A 359 -1.94 -22.46 -3.10
C LEU A 359 -3.10 -23.14 -3.81
N ILE A 360 -2.89 -23.65 -5.04
CA ILE A 360 -3.88 -24.49 -5.74
C ILE A 360 -4.15 -25.75 -4.92
N LEU A 361 -3.10 -26.46 -4.49
CA LEU A 361 -3.25 -27.68 -3.69
C LEU A 361 -4.00 -27.39 -2.38
N LEU A 362 -3.67 -26.29 -1.71
CA LEU A 362 -4.31 -25.84 -0.48
C LEU A 362 -5.81 -25.58 -0.70
N ALA A 363 -6.17 -24.87 -1.78
CA ALA A 363 -7.56 -24.61 -2.16
C ALA A 363 -8.33 -25.90 -2.49
N LEU A 364 -7.71 -26.85 -3.19
CA LEU A 364 -8.30 -28.15 -3.54
C LEU A 364 -8.56 -29.04 -2.32
N ARG A 365 -7.67 -28.97 -1.31
CA ARG A 365 -7.82 -29.69 -0.03
C ARG A 365 -8.83 -29.08 0.94
N GLY A 366 -9.48 -27.98 0.57
CA GLY A 366 -10.56 -27.38 1.36
C GLY A 366 -10.17 -26.14 2.16
N TYR A 367 -8.91 -25.71 2.11
CA TYR A 367 -8.39 -24.47 2.72
C TYR A 367 -8.56 -23.26 1.79
N LEU A 368 -9.78 -23.10 1.26
CA LEU A 368 -10.11 -22.07 0.27
C LEU A 368 -9.85 -20.66 0.82
N TYR A 369 -10.29 -20.40 2.06
CA TYR A 369 -10.09 -19.11 2.72
C TYR A 369 -8.62 -18.72 2.86
N THR A 370 -7.77 -19.68 3.24
CA THR A 370 -6.33 -19.49 3.41
C THR A 370 -5.66 -19.21 2.07
N ALA A 371 -6.01 -19.99 1.05
CA ALA A 371 -5.49 -19.80 -0.29
C ALA A 371 -5.84 -18.41 -0.85
N GLU A 372 -7.06 -17.91 -0.62
CA GLU A 372 -7.46 -16.56 -1.02
C GLU A 372 -6.63 -15.48 -0.31
N ILE A 373 -6.52 -15.52 1.02
CA ILE A 373 -5.75 -14.51 1.78
C ILE A 373 -4.31 -14.48 1.31
N LEU A 374 -3.68 -15.66 1.17
CA LEU A 374 -2.31 -15.76 0.69
C LEU A 374 -2.18 -15.25 -0.74
N THR A 375 -3.19 -15.46 -1.59
CA THR A 375 -3.22 -14.91 -2.97
C THR A 375 -3.31 -13.39 -2.96
N GLU A 376 -4.15 -12.80 -2.11
CA GLU A 376 -4.26 -11.34 -1.93
C GLU A 376 -2.91 -10.75 -1.45
N ARG A 377 -2.24 -11.38 -0.48
CA ARG A 377 -0.90 -10.95 -0.01
C ARG A 377 0.16 -11.13 -1.09
N LEU A 378 0.14 -12.22 -1.84
CA LEU A 378 1.04 -12.43 -2.97
C LEU A 378 0.87 -11.34 -4.03
N ALA A 379 -0.37 -11.00 -4.39
CA ALA A 379 -0.66 -9.90 -5.31
C ALA A 379 -0.11 -8.56 -4.79
N ALA A 380 -0.29 -8.27 -3.49
CA ALA A 380 0.29 -7.08 -2.86
C ALA A 380 1.82 -7.06 -2.92
N THR A 381 2.49 -8.19 -2.67
CA THR A 381 3.96 -8.27 -2.81
C THR A 381 4.45 -8.07 -4.24
N LEU A 382 3.72 -8.60 -5.24
CA LEU A 382 4.06 -8.38 -6.64
C LEU A 382 3.92 -6.91 -7.02
N LEU A 383 2.86 -6.26 -6.57
CA LEU A 383 2.65 -4.83 -6.79
C LEU A 383 3.73 -3.98 -6.10
N ALA A 384 4.09 -4.30 -4.86
CA ALA A 384 5.19 -3.67 -4.14
C ALA A 384 6.52 -3.87 -4.88
N GLY A 385 6.78 -5.06 -5.43
CA GLY A 385 7.95 -5.34 -6.26
C GLY A 385 7.98 -4.50 -7.54
N VAL A 386 6.84 -4.30 -8.21
CA VAL A 386 6.75 -3.40 -9.37
C VAL A 386 7.01 -1.95 -8.96
N ALA A 387 6.40 -1.48 -7.87
CA ALA A 387 6.63 -0.13 -7.34
C ALA A 387 8.11 0.08 -6.99
N PHE A 388 8.75 -0.92 -6.38
CA PHE A 388 10.17 -0.93 -6.08
C PHE A 388 11.04 -0.85 -7.34
N LEU A 389 10.75 -1.65 -8.36
CA LEU A 389 11.47 -1.61 -9.64
C LEU A 389 11.37 -0.24 -10.33
N LEU A 390 10.18 0.38 -10.29
CA LEU A 390 9.97 1.73 -10.82
C LEU A 390 10.70 2.79 -10.00
N GLY A 391 10.66 2.70 -8.67
CA GLY A 391 11.38 3.59 -7.76
C GLY A 391 12.89 3.52 -7.98
N ARG A 392 13.44 2.31 -8.10
CA ARG A 392 14.86 2.10 -8.41
C ARG A 392 15.24 2.65 -9.79
N ALA A 393 14.41 2.45 -10.81
CA ALA A 393 14.64 3.02 -12.14
C ALA A 393 14.59 4.56 -12.13
N LEU A 394 13.67 5.14 -11.35
CA LEU A 394 13.60 6.59 -11.16
C LEU A 394 14.85 7.13 -10.46
N PHE A 395 15.33 6.42 -9.45
CA PHE A 395 16.57 6.74 -8.74
C PHE A 395 17.78 6.72 -9.68
N TYR A 396 17.98 5.66 -10.47
CA TYR A 396 19.10 5.63 -11.43
C TYR A 396 19.00 6.73 -12.47
N ARG A 397 17.80 7.07 -12.95
CA ARG A 397 17.60 8.18 -13.88
C ARG A 397 17.95 9.52 -13.23
N TRP A 398 17.53 9.75 -11.99
CA TRP A 398 17.89 10.95 -11.23
C TRP A 398 19.41 11.09 -11.10
N HIS A 399 20.07 10.02 -10.67
CA HIS A 399 21.52 10.00 -10.49
C HIS A 399 22.27 10.20 -11.82
N ALA A 400 21.82 9.59 -12.92
CA ALA A 400 22.43 9.77 -14.23
C ALA A 400 22.35 11.22 -14.71
N LEU A 401 21.20 11.88 -14.50
CA LEU A 401 21.01 13.28 -14.86
C LEU A 401 21.80 14.23 -13.95
N HIS A 402 21.89 13.94 -12.65
CA HIS A 402 22.69 14.74 -11.72
C HIS A 402 24.18 14.72 -12.09
N ARG A 403 24.72 13.52 -12.39
CA ARG A 403 26.12 13.38 -12.88
C ARG A 403 26.37 14.17 -14.16
N ARG A 404 25.43 14.14 -15.10
CA ARG A 404 25.55 14.90 -16.34
C ARG A 404 25.63 16.40 -16.07
N ASN A 405 24.79 16.93 -15.17
CA ASN A 405 24.80 18.36 -14.83
C ASN A 405 26.13 18.78 -14.21
N LEU A 406 26.67 17.98 -13.28
CA LEU A 406 28.00 18.22 -12.70
C LEU A 406 29.12 18.22 -13.75
N ARG A 407 29.07 17.29 -14.71
CA ARG A 407 30.02 17.25 -15.84
C ARG A 407 29.89 18.50 -16.72
N SER A 408 28.67 18.96 -17.01
CA SER A 408 28.46 20.18 -17.81
C SER A 408 28.88 21.47 -17.10
N GLU A 409 28.62 21.59 -15.79
CA GLU A 409 29.07 22.73 -14.99
C GLU A 409 30.59 22.79 -14.91
N ARG A 410 31.26 21.64 -14.74
CA ARG A 410 32.72 21.57 -14.77
C ARG A 410 33.29 21.93 -16.13
N ALA A 411 32.72 21.39 -17.22
CA ALA A 411 33.15 21.73 -18.58
C ALA A 411 32.99 23.24 -18.86
N ARG A 412 31.95 23.88 -18.30
CA ARG A 412 31.74 25.33 -18.38
C ARG A 412 32.79 26.10 -17.58
N ARG A 413 33.04 25.73 -16.31
CA ARG A 413 34.08 26.35 -15.46
C ARG A 413 35.48 26.22 -16.06
N LEU A 414 35.80 25.09 -16.67
CA LEU A 414 37.06 24.86 -17.40
C LEU A 414 37.21 25.77 -18.62
N ARG A 415 36.12 26.06 -19.34
CA ARG A 415 36.13 27.00 -20.47
C ARG A 415 36.32 28.44 -19.97
N GLU A 416 35.56 28.85 -18.97
CA GLU A 416 35.66 30.18 -18.35
C GLU A 416 37.08 30.43 -17.79
N ALA A 417 37.68 29.42 -17.13
CA ALA A 417 39.07 29.51 -16.64
C ALA A 417 40.10 29.63 -17.78
N ARG A 418 39.92 28.91 -18.90
CA ARG A 418 40.79 29.02 -20.07
C ARG A 418 40.66 30.37 -20.77
N GLU A 419 39.46 30.91 -20.84
CA GLU A 419 39.20 32.24 -21.40
C GLU A 419 39.81 33.34 -20.52
N ALA A 420 39.67 33.24 -19.19
CA ALA A 420 40.32 34.14 -18.25
C ALA A 420 41.86 34.09 -18.33
N ALA A 421 42.45 32.88 -18.45
CA ALA A 421 43.88 32.71 -18.63
C ALA A 421 44.38 33.30 -19.97
N ARG A 422 43.61 33.15 -21.05
CA ARG A 422 43.93 33.77 -22.35
C ARG A 422 43.82 35.29 -22.31
N ALA A 423 42.79 35.83 -21.63
CA ALA A 423 42.65 37.26 -21.44
C ALA A 423 43.82 37.85 -20.63
N ALA A 424 44.20 37.19 -19.52
CA ALA A 424 45.35 37.58 -18.70
C ALA A 424 46.68 37.51 -19.49
N ALA A 425 46.86 36.48 -20.33
CA ALA A 425 48.03 36.38 -21.20
C ALA A 425 48.07 37.48 -22.27
N SER A 426 46.92 37.84 -22.86
CA SER A 426 46.84 38.93 -23.84
C SER A 426 47.10 40.31 -23.23
N THR A 427 46.66 40.55 -21.99
CA THR A 427 46.96 41.80 -21.27
C THR A 427 48.43 41.89 -20.86
N ALA A 428 49.07 40.76 -20.51
CA ALA A 428 50.50 40.70 -20.23
C ALA A 428 51.35 40.94 -21.50
N ALA A 429 50.93 40.38 -22.64
CA ALA A 429 51.59 40.61 -23.93
C ALA A 429 51.49 42.09 -24.38
N ALA A 430 50.33 42.72 -24.22
CA ALA A 430 50.14 44.15 -24.53
C ALA A 430 50.93 45.09 -23.60
N THR A 431 51.24 44.66 -22.37
CA THR A 431 52.07 45.43 -21.43
C THR A 431 53.56 45.30 -21.76
N SER A 432 53.99 44.20 -22.38
CA SER A 432 55.38 43.97 -22.77
C SER A 432 55.80 44.72 -24.05
N GLU A 433 54.85 45.27 -24.82
CA GLU A 433 55.13 46.01 -26.07
C GLU A 433 55.58 47.47 -25.81
N ASN A 434 55.52 47.95 -24.56
CA ASN A 434 55.90 49.32 -24.17
C ASN A 434 57.22 49.43 -23.36
N THR A 435 58.11 48.42 -23.40
CA THR A 435 59.41 48.48 -22.71
C THR A 435 60.59 48.46 -23.70
N PRO A 436 61.55 49.40 -23.63
CA PRO A 436 62.68 49.48 -24.56
C PRO A 436 63.67 48.30 -24.41
N PRO A 437 64.47 47.99 -25.45
CA PRO A 437 65.24 46.77 -25.53
C PRO A 437 66.48 46.82 -24.63
N GLY A 438 66.47 46.06 -23.54
CA GLY A 438 67.65 45.81 -22.73
C GLY A 438 67.35 45.55 -21.26
N ALA A 439 67.11 44.28 -20.92
CA ALA A 439 67.57 43.59 -19.70
C ALA A 439 66.65 42.40 -19.36
N GLY A 440 67.27 41.22 -19.21
CA GLY A 440 66.76 40.15 -18.34
C GLY A 440 65.69 39.26 -18.93
N THR A 441 66.11 38.14 -19.49
CA THR A 441 65.33 36.90 -19.54
C THR A 441 64.83 36.55 -18.14
N THR A 442 63.60 36.95 -17.82
CA THR A 442 62.88 36.43 -16.66
C THR A 442 61.89 35.42 -17.21
N GLU A 443 62.30 34.16 -17.25
CA GLU A 443 61.40 33.03 -17.47
C GLU A 443 60.32 33.07 -16.39
N LEU A 444 59.12 33.52 -16.75
CA LEU A 444 57.93 33.33 -15.93
C LEU A 444 57.39 31.91 -16.15
N PRO A 445 57.02 31.17 -15.10
CA PRO A 445 56.88 29.72 -15.18
C PRO A 445 55.63 29.36 -15.97
N LEU A 446 55.80 28.72 -17.13
CA LEU A 446 54.73 28.17 -17.96
C LEU A 446 54.11 26.89 -17.38
N ASN A 447 54.16 26.70 -16.06
CA ASN A 447 53.71 25.47 -15.41
C ASN A 447 53.13 25.76 -14.02
N SER A 448 51.93 26.32 -13.97
CA SER A 448 51.03 26.00 -12.87
C SER A 448 50.19 24.80 -13.32
N PRO A 449 50.40 23.60 -12.75
CA PRO A 449 49.52 22.50 -13.02
C PRO A 449 48.16 22.88 -12.45
N ILE A 450 47.20 23.17 -13.34
CA ILE A 450 45.78 23.06 -12.96
C ILE A 450 45.67 21.67 -12.34
N PRO A 451 45.24 21.53 -11.08
CA PRO A 451 45.16 20.22 -10.46
C PRO A 451 44.19 19.40 -11.31
N GLU A 452 44.75 18.46 -12.06
CA GLU A 452 44.03 17.45 -12.79
C GLU A 452 43.49 16.49 -11.73
N ILE A 453 42.43 16.91 -11.03
CA ILE A 453 41.66 16.01 -10.17
C ILE A 453 41.03 15.02 -11.14
N THR A 454 41.70 13.87 -11.24
CA THR A 454 41.40 12.74 -12.08
C THR A 454 39.91 12.43 -12.06
N GLY A 455 39.33 12.12 -13.22
CA GLY A 455 37.92 11.68 -13.31
C GLY A 455 37.55 10.52 -12.38
N SER A 456 38.55 9.82 -11.80
CA SER A 456 38.43 8.71 -10.86
C SER A 456 37.70 9.08 -9.57
N ASP A 457 38.00 10.20 -8.93
CA ASP A 457 37.49 10.50 -7.57
C ASP A 457 35.96 10.72 -7.55
N ILE A 458 35.41 11.13 -8.68
CA ILE A 458 33.97 11.39 -8.87
C ILE A 458 33.24 10.09 -9.22
N ASP A 459 33.92 9.19 -9.92
CA ASP A 459 33.41 7.87 -10.22
C ASP A 459 33.47 6.96 -8.97
N GLU A 460 34.46 7.16 -8.09
CA GLU A 460 34.60 6.51 -6.77
C GLU A 460 33.55 6.97 -5.76
N ALA A 461 33.39 8.29 -5.53
CA ALA A 461 32.32 8.83 -4.68
C ALA A 461 30.91 8.42 -5.20
N GLY A 462 30.76 8.31 -6.52
CA GLY A 462 29.52 7.84 -7.15
C GLY A 462 29.31 6.33 -7.11
N GLN A 463 30.30 5.52 -6.75
CA GLN A 463 30.16 4.08 -6.48
C GLN A 463 29.73 3.84 -5.03
N GLU A 464 30.31 4.57 -4.08
CA GLU A 464 29.96 4.48 -2.65
C GLU A 464 28.49 4.85 -2.39
N MET A 465 28.01 5.93 -3.02
CA MET A 465 26.61 6.37 -2.92
C MET A 465 25.61 5.38 -3.57
N ARG A 466 26.04 4.60 -4.57
CA ARG A 466 25.20 3.55 -5.18
C ARG A 466 25.00 2.37 -4.22
N GLY A 467 26.05 1.96 -3.51
CA GLY A 467 25.97 0.90 -2.49
C GLY A 467 24.99 1.26 -1.37
N LEU A 468 25.09 2.47 -0.82
CA LEU A 468 24.18 2.94 0.23
C LEU A 468 22.72 2.97 -0.22
N VAL A 469 22.45 3.42 -1.44
CA VAL A 469 21.07 3.47 -1.94
C VAL A 469 20.53 2.08 -2.21
N ASP A 470 21.34 1.16 -2.74
CA ASP A 470 20.91 -0.22 -2.94
C ASP A 470 20.60 -0.89 -1.58
N ILE A 471 21.37 -0.60 -0.52
CA ILE A 471 21.10 -1.07 0.85
C ILE A 471 19.81 -0.46 1.41
N ILE A 472 19.63 0.87 1.36
CA ILE A 472 18.42 1.54 1.86
C ILE A 472 17.19 1.05 1.10
N SER A 473 17.32 0.90 -0.22
CA SER A 473 16.26 0.35 -1.09
C SER A 473 15.92 -1.08 -0.68
N PHE A 474 16.92 -1.92 -0.41
CA PHE A 474 16.70 -3.28 0.07
C PHE A 474 15.99 -3.31 1.43
N ILE A 475 16.41 -2.48 2.39
CA ILE A 475 15.76 -2.37 3.71
C ILE A 475 14.30 -1.95 3.55
N LEU A 476 14.02 -0.95 2.71
CA LEU A 476 12.66 -0.47 2.47
C LEU A 476 11.79 -1.55 1.80
N ALA A 477 12.35 -2.31 0.85
CA ALA A 477 11.66 -3.44 0.24
C ALA A 477 11.38 -4.55 1.25
N ALA A 478 12.35 -4.89 2.11
CA ALA A 478 12.19 -5.88 3.16
C ALA A 478 11.13 -5.45 4.18
N ALA A 479 11.13 -4.18 4.60
CA ALA A 479 10.12 -3.62 5.50
C ALA A 479 8.72 -3.65 4.86
N ALA A 480 8.59 -3.34 3.57
CA ALA A 480 7.31 -3.42 2.86
C ALA A 480 6.80 -4.86 2.78
N VAL A 481 7.66 -5.83 2.47
CA VAL A 481 7.29 -7.26 2.49
C VAL A 481 6.89 -7.68 3.90
N TRP A 482 7.65 -7.28 4.92
CA TRP A 482 7.32 -7.59 6.31
C TRP A 482 5.95 -7.02 6.71
N ALA A 483 5.66 -5.77 6.40
CA ALA A 483 4.35 -5.15 6.68
C ALA A 483 3.18 -5.85 5.98
N ILE A 484 3.38 -6.36 4.75
CA ILE A 484 2.34 -7.11 4.01
C ILE A 484 2.04 -8.46 4.67
N TRP A 485 3.05 -9.12 5.24
CA TRP A 485 2.96 -10.46 5.80
C TRP A 485 2.78 -10.49 7.33
N ALA A 486 2.96 -9.36 8.02
CA ALA A 486 2.88 -9.25 9.48
C ALA A 486 1.60 -9.88 10.07
N ASP A 487 0.46 -9.68 9.40
CA ASP A 487 -0.84 -10.21 9.83
C ASP A 487 -0.96 -11.75 9.73
N VAL A 488 -0.11 -12.40 8.93
CA VAL A 488 -0.16 -13.84 8.63
C VAL A 488 0.90 -14.62 9.40
N LEU A 489 1.99 -13.97 9.84
CA LEU A 489 3.10 -14.59 10.58
C LEU A 489 2.67 -15.27 11.90
N PRO A 490 1.76 -14.71 12.72
CA PRO A 490 1.30 -15.38 13.95
C PRO A 490 0.68 -16.75 13.67
N ALA A 491 -0.11 -16.86 12.60
CA ALA A 491 -0.72 -18.13 12.21
C ALA A 491 0.31 -19.16 11.71
N ALA A 492 1.44 -18.72 11.13
CA ALA A 492 2.52 -19.62 10.75
C ALA A 492 3.30 -20.16 11.97
N LYS A 493 3.45 -19.33 13.02
CA LYS A 493 4.09 -19.74 14.30
C LYS A 493 3.34 -20.89 14.97
N ASN A 494 2.01 -20.88 14.90
CA ASN A 494 1.19 -21.99 15.41
C ASN A 494 1.37 -23.30 14.65
N LEU A 495 1.72 -23.25 13.37
CA LEU A 495 2.02 -24.45 12.60
C LEU A 495 3.37 -25.05 12.96
N ALA A 496 4.36 -24.19 13.25
CA ALA A 496 5.68 -24.61 13.72
C ALA A 496 5.64 -25.24 15.13
N ASN A 497 4.67 -24.85 15.95
CA ASN A 497 4.50 -25.38 17.32
C ASN A 497 3.65 -26.66 17.40
N ARG A 498 3.10 -27.16 16.29
CA ARG A 498 2.32 -28.41 16.27
C ARG A 498 3.24 -29.62 16.03
N PRO A 499 3.01 -30.76 16.72
CA PRO A 499 3.79 -31.98 16.48
C PRO A 499 3.63 -32.46 15.04
N LEU A 500 4.72 -32.91 14.42
CA LEU A 500 4.81 -33.32 13.00
C LEU A 500 3.75 -34.36 12.59
N ASP A 501 3.32 -35.21 13.53
CA ASP A 501 2.29 -36.23 13.31
C ASP A 501 0.90 -35.62 12.98
N SER A 502 0.60 -34.45 13.55
CA SER A 502 -0.64 -33.71 13.24
C SER A 502 -0.59 -33.00 11.89
N LEU A 503 0.61 -32.68 11.38
CA LEU A 503 0.81 -32.12 10.03
C LEU A 503 0.72 -33.21 8.97
N ALA A 504 1.20 -34.42 9.27
CA ALA A 504 1.01 -35.59 8.42
C ALA A 504 -0.48 -35.95 8.28
N ALA A 505 -1.27 -35.84 9.36
CA ALA A 505 -2.72 -36.04 9.33
C ALA A 505 -3.51 -34.93 8.59
N LEU A 506 -2.91 -33.74 8.37
CA LEU A 506 -3.47 -32.67 7.53
C LEU A 506 -3.00 -32.77 6.07
N MET A 507 -1.93 -33.53 5.81
CA MET A 507 -1.32 -33.69 4.49
C MET A 507 -1.64 -35.03 3.79
N GLY A 508 -1.95 -36.08 4.55
CA GLY A 508 -2.56 -37.33 4.09
C GLY A 508 -4.06 -37.20 3.98
#